data_AF-A0A5C8TKI0-F1
#
_entry.id   AF-A0A5C8TKI0-F1
#
_cell.length_a   1.000
_cell.length_b   1.000
_cell.length_c   1.000
_cell.angle_alpha   90.00
_cell.angle_beta   90.00
_cell.angle_gamma   90.00
#
_symmetry.space_group_name_H-M   'P 1'
#
loop_
_entity.id
_entity.type
_entity.pdbx_description
1 polymer ?
#
loop_
_entity_poly.entity_id
_entity_poly.type
_entity_poly.pdbx_seq_one_letter_code
_entity_poly.pdbx_strand_id
1 'polypeptide(L)'
;MSDLDAKRDEIAAHIARDLGFDGLAGLNPSDRAAVDQQTAETIEGCDPASPEPVDCSDADRVMRRLLAEYRGLQQIRTDEGNVRLAEEGEVFAPEDDA
;
A
#
# COMPACT_ATOMS: atom_id res chain seq x y z
N MET A 1 -3.05 -3.60 14.39
CA MET A 1 -2.67 -2.87 13.17
C MET A 1 -1.67 -3.71 12.43
N SER A 2 -1.87 -3.89 11.12
CA SER A 2 -0.88 -4.58 10.29
C SER A 2 0.28 -3.64 9.95
N ASP A 3 1.43 -4.19 9.57
CA ASP A 3 2.58 -3.39 9.15
C ASP A 3 2.25 -2.50 7.93
N LEU A 4 1.34 -2.96 7.07
CA LEU A 4 0.79 -2.15 5.97
C LEU A 4 -0.02 -0.95 6.46
N ASP A 5 -0.83 -1.12 7.51
CA ASP A 5 -1.61 -0.01 8.08
C ASP A 5 -0.67 1.02 8.70
N ALA A 6 0.36 0.57 9.43
CA ALA A 6 1.37 1.45 10.00
C ALA A 6 2.15 2.20 8.91
N LYS A 7 2.52 1.51 7.83
CA LYS A 7 3.23 2.14 6.71
C LYS A 7 2.33 3.14 5.96
N ARG A 8 1.04 2.83 5.82
CA ARG A 8 0.06 3.77 5.26
C ARG A 8 -0.07 5.03 6.10
N ASP A 9 -0.09 4.90 7.43
CA ASP A 9 -0.11 6.07 8.33
C ASP A 9 1.18 6.89 8.26
N GLU A 10 2.35 6.27 8.05
CA GLU A 10 3.61 7.00 7.84
C GLU A 10 3.58 7.83 6.54
N ILE A 11 3.04 7.27 5.45
CA ILE A 11 2.83 7.97 4.18
C ILE A 11 1.85 9.14 4.37
N ALA A 12 0.71 8.87 5.02
CA ALA A 12 -0.30 9.89 5.31
C ALA A 12 0.25 11.02 6.18
N ALA A 13 1.08 10.71 7.18
CA ALA A 13 1.74 11.72 8.00
C ALA A 13 2.76 12.56 7.22
N HIS A 14 3.40 12.01 6.20
CA HIS A 14 4.28 12.77 5.32
C HIS A 14 3.48 13.71 4.42
N ILE A 15 2.42 13.20 3.78
CA ILE A 15 1.52 14.02 2.94
C ILE A 15 0.88 15.15 3.75
N ALA A 16 0.46 14.89 4.99
CA ALA A 16 -0.06 15.92 5.87
C ALA A 16 0.96 17.05 6.09
N ARG A 17 2.26 16.73 6.23
CA ARG A 17 3.33 17.74 6.34
C ARG A 17 3.54 18.52 5.06
N ASP A 18 3.47 17.86 3.91
CA ASP A 18 3.56 18.53 2.60
C ASP A 18 2.39 19.50 2.36
N LEU A 19 1.21 19.18 2.92
CA LEU A 19 0.04 20.04 2.93
C LEU A 19 0.08 21.16 4.00
N GLY A 20 1.12 21.20 4.84
CA GLY A 20 1.33 22.23 5.85
C GLY A 20 0.81 21.91 7.26
N PHE A 21 0.43 20.65 7.53
CA PHE A 21 0.04 20.20 8.88
C PHE A 21 1.24 19.63 9.65
N ASP A 22 1.21 19.66 10.98
CA ASP A 22 2.28 19.07 11.81
C ASP A 22 2.27 17.51 11.80
N GLY A 23 1.22 16.92 11.25
CA GLY A 23 1.02 15.49 11.09
C GLY A 23 -0.46 15.13 11.08
N LEU A 24 -0.76 13.86 11.40
CA LEU A 24 -2.12 13.34 11.42
C LEU A 24 -2.90 13.73 12.68
N ALA A 25 -2.18 13.98 13.77
CA ALA A 25 -2.77 14.31 15.06
C ALA A 25 -3.36 15.73 15.02
N GLY A 26 -4.60 15.87 15.47
CA GLY A 26 -5.27 17.17 15.52
C GLY A 26 -5.91 17.62 14.21
N LEU A 27 -5.83 16.81 13.14
CA LEU A 27 -6.61 17.06 11.92
C LEU A 27 -8.11 16.95 12.22
N ASN A 28 -8.89 17.83 11.61
CA ASN A 28 -10.34 17.65 11.60
C ASN A 28 -10.73 16.49 10.66
N PRO A 29 -11.96 15.96 10.74
CA PRO A 29 -12.37 14.81 9.93
C PRO A 29 -12.28 15.04 8.41
N SER A 30 -12.51 16.26 7.94
CA SER A 30 -12.44 16.61 6.52
C SER A 30 -10.99 16.63 6.02
N ASP A 31 -10.09 17.24 6.78
CA ASP A 31 -8.66 17.27 6.45
C ASP A 31 -8.06 15.87 6.51
N ARG A 32 -8.47 15.07 7.50
CA ARG A 32 -8.06 13.66 7.59
C ARG A 32 -8.52 12.88 6.37
N ALA A 33 -9.76 13.05 5.93
CA ALA A 33 -10.28 12.39 4.73
C ALA A 33 -9.52 12.82 3.46
N ALA A 34 -9.18 14.10 3.32
CA ALA A 34 -8.39 14.59 2.19
C ALA A 34 -6.97 14.00 2.17
N VAL A 35 -6.30 13.94 3.33
CA VAL A 35 -5.00 13.29 3.48
C VAL A 35 -5.08 11.79 3.15
N ASP A 36 -6.10 11.10 3.65
CA ASP A 36 -6.29 9.66 3.42
C ASP A 36 -6.58 9.37 1.93
N GLN A 37 -7.33 10.25 1.26
CA GLN A 37 -7.58 10.18 -0.18
C GLN A 37 -6.29 10.37 -0.97
N GLN A 38 -5.54 11.45 -0.70
CA GLN A 38 -4.29 11.72 -1.41
C GLN A 38 -3.24 10.65 -1.14
N THR A 39 -3.25 10.04 0.05
CA THR A 39 -2.44 8.86 0.38
C THR A 39 -2.77 7.68 -0.53
N ALA A 40 -4.06 7.38 -0.73
CA ALA A 40 -4.48 6.30 -1.62
C ALA A 40 -4.07 6.58 -3.08
N GLU A 41 -4.34 7.78 -3.58
CA GLU A 41 -3.98 8.21 -4.94
C GLU A 41 -2.45 8.17 -5.17
N THR A 42 -1.66 8.54 -4.16
CA THR A 42 -0.18 8.47 -4.25
C THR A 42 0.31 7.03 -4.29
N ILE A 43 -0.24 6.16 -3.45
CA ILE A 43 0.14 4.73 -3.42
C ILE A 43 -0.20 4.06 -4.76
N GLU A 44 -1.40 4.29 -5.28
CA GLU A 44 -1.88 3.72 -6.56
C GLU A 44 -1.14 4.33 -7.75
N GLY A 45 -1.01 5.66 -7.81
CA GLY A 45 -0.40 6.36 -8.94
C GLY A 45 1.09 6.05 -9.09
N CYS A 46 1.81 5.87 -7.99
CA CYS A 46 3.23 5.55 -8.07
C CYS A 46 3.50 4.07 -8.40
N ASP A 47 2.50 3.19 -8.31
CA ASP A 47 2.68 1.75 -8.56
C ASP A 47 3.13 1.52 -10.02
N PRO A 48 4.31 0.93 -10.27
CA PRO A 48 4.75 0.62 -11.64
C PRO A 48 3.83 -0.38 -12.35
N ALA A 49 2.99 -1.11 -11.61
CA ALA A 49 1.94 -1.97 -12.18
C ALA A 49 0.64 -1.22 -12.51
N SER A 50 0.53 0.06 -12.14
CA SER A 50 -0.60 0.92 -12.51
C SER A 50 -0.67 1.08 -14.04
N PRO A 51 -1.86 1.11 -14.64
CA PRO A 51 -2.01 1.30 -16.09
C PRO A 51 -1.40 2.63 -16.58
N GLU A 52 -1.35 3.66 -15.72
CA GLU A 52 -0.68 4.93 -15.98
C GLU A 52 0.19 5.29 -14.77
N PRO A 53 1.42 4.74 -14.67
CA PRO A 53 2.29 5.00 -13.54
C PRO A 53 2.78 6.45 -13.59
N VAL A 54 2.52 7.18 -12.52
CA VAL A 54 3.07 8.53 -12.33
C VAL A 54 4.56 8.40 -12.05
N ASP A 55 5.37 9.24 -12.68
CA ASP A 55 6.79 9.33 -12.38
C ASP A 55 7.00 9.95 -10.99
N CYS A 56 7.01 9.10 -9.97
CA CYS A 56 7.29 9.50 -8.60
C CYS A 56 8.80 9.66 -8.33
N SER A 57 9.64 9.75 -9.38
CA SER A 57 11.06 10.08 -9.23
C SER A 57 11.30 11.49 -8.69
N ASP A 58 10.35 12.41 -8.92
CA ASP A 58 10.36 13.77 -8.37
C ASP A 58 9.83 13.85 -6.93
N ALA A 59 9.21 12.78 -6.41
CA ALA A 59 8.82 12.73 -5.00
C ALA A 59 10.06 12.84 -4.10
N ASP A 60 9.90 13.44 -2.92
CA ASP A 60 10.98 13.54 -1.94
C ASP A 60 11.61 12.14 -1.71
N ARG A 61 12.92 12.10 -1.49
CA ARG A 61 13.67 10.85 -1.23
C ARG A 61 13.02 10.04 -0.10
N VAL A 62 12.43 10.71 0.88
CA VAL A 62 11.68 10.08 1.97
C VAL A 62 10.41 9.40 1.45
N MET A 63 9.61 10.09 0.64
CA MET A 63 8.37 9.53 0.06
C MET A 63 8.67 8.30 -0.82
N ARG A 64 9.71 8.37 -1.67
CA ARG A 64 10.14 7.22 -2.49
C ARG A 64 10.48 6.00 -1.65
N ARG A 65 11.16 6.20 -0.53
CA ARG A 65 11.49 5.11 0.40
C ARG A 65 10.23 4.53 1.05
N LEU A 66 9.31 5.37 1.52
CA LEU A 66 8.06 4.93 2.16
C LEU A 66 7.19 4.09 1.21
N LEU A 67 7.08 4.53 -0.05
CA LEU A 67 6.34 3.79 -1.09
C LEU A 67 6.98 2.45 -1.43
N ALA A 68 8.31 2.39 -1.53
CA ALA A 68 9.03 1.14 -1.76
C ALA A 68 8.86 0.15 -0.59
N GLU A 69 8.93 0.62 0.65
CA GLU A 69 8.69 -0.19 1.84
C GLU A 69 7.23 -0.70 1.90
N TYR A 70 6.26 0.16 1.60
CA TYR A 70 4.84 -0.22 1.51
C TYR A 70 4.61 -1.34 0.49
N ARG A 71 5.22 -1.23 -0.70
CA ARG A 71 5.13 -2.28 -1.74
C ARG A 71 5.76 -3.59 -1.30
N GLY A 72 6.93 -3.54 -0.67
CA GLY A 72 7.57 -4.75 -0.14
C GLY A 72 6.66 -5.49 0.82
N LEU A 73 6.01 -4.77 1.74
CA LEU A 73 5.02 -5.34 2.67
C LEU A 73 3.78 -5.88 1.95
N GLN A 74 3.31 -5.21 0.90
CA GLN A 74 2.16 -5.67 0.11
C GLN A 74 2.48 -6.96 -0.63
N GLN A 75 3.66 -7.08 -1.23
CA GLN A 75 4.12 -8.28 -1.93
C GLN A 75 4.24 -9.48 -0.99
N ILE A 76 4.88 -9.31 0.17
CA ILE A 76 5.00 -10.38 1.18
C ILE A 76 3.61 -10.91 1.55
N ARG A 77 2.63 -10.01 1.75
CA ARG A 77 1.27 -10.39 2.14
C ARG A 77 0.52 -11.12 1.02
N THR A 78 0.73 -10.70 -0.23
CA THR A 78 0.19 -11.38 -1.41
C THR A 78 0.81 -12.77 -1.57
N ASP A 79 2.13 -12.89 -1.40
CA ASP A 79 2.84 -14.17 -1.48
C ASP A 79 2.40 -15.13 -0.37
N GLU A 80 2.26 -14.64 0.88
CA GLU A 80 1.68 -15.42 1.97
C GLU A 80 0.24 -15.88 1.66
N GLY A 81 -0.56 -15.03 1.02
CA GLY A 81 -1.90 -15.38 0.56
C GLY A 81 -1.90 -16.45 -0.52
N ASN A 82 -1.00 -16.33 -1.51
CA ASN A 82 -0.82 -17.29 -2.58
C ASN A 82 -0.35 -18.66 -2.05
N VAL A 83 0.55 -18.68 -1.06
CA VAL A 83 0.99 -19.91 -0.39
C VAL A 83 -0.18 -20.59 0.30
N ARG A 84 -0.99 -19.85 1.08
CA ARG A 84 -2.19 -20.42 1.73
C ARG A 84 -3.21 -20.97 0.73
N LEU A 85 -3.44 -20.26 -0.38
CA LEU A 85 -4.34 -20.71 -1.43
C LEU A 85 -3.81 -21.98 -2.15
N ALA A 86 -2.49 -22.10 -2.32
CA ALA A 86 -1.87 -23.30 -2.87
C ALA A 86 -1.99 -24.49 -1.90
N GLU A 87 -1.85 -24.28 -0.59
CA GLU A 87 -2.07 -25.29 0.44
C GLU A 87 -3.55 -25.74 0.52
N GLU A 88 -4.50 -24.83 0.30
CA GLU A 88 -5.94 -25.16 0.22
C GLU A 88 -6.33 -25.80 -1.14
N GLY A 89 -5.50 -25.66 -2.17
CA GLY A 89 -5.73 -26.12 -3.55
C GLY A 89 -5.17 -27.51 -3.89
N GLU A 90 -4.36 -28.14 -3.04
CA GLU A 90 -3.96 -29.55 -3.19
C GLU A 90 -5.08 -30.52 -2.76
N VAL A 91 -6.27 -30.37 -3.34
CA VAL A 91 -7.24 -31.47 -3.45
C VAL A 91 -7.24 -31.92 -4.91
N PHE A 92 -6.14 -32.54 -5.32
CA PHE A 92 -6.14 -33.39 -6.51
C PHE A 92 -7.14 -34.52 -6.24
N ALA A 93 -8.36 -34.37 -6.74
CA ALA A 93 -9.24 -35.51 -6.92
C ALA A 93 -8.52 -36.47 -7.88
N PRO A 94 -8.36 -37.77 -7.54
CA PRO A 94 -7.81 -38.71 -8.50
C PRO A 94 -8.76 -38.77 -9.71
N GLU A 95 -8.21 -38.61 -10.90
CA GLU A 95 -8.90 -38.93 -12.14
C GLU A 95 -9.44 -40.37 -12.03
N ASP A 96 -10.76 -40.49 -12.06
CA ASP A 96 -11.48 -41.76 -12.11
C ASP A 96 -11.34 -42.31 -13.54
N ASP A 97 -10.21 -42.97 -13.80
CA ASP A 97 -10.04 -43.83 -14.98
C ASP A 97 -10.84 -45.12 -14.74
N ALA A 98 -12.06 -45.18 -15.31
CA ALA A 98 -12.87 -46.40 -15.43
C ALA A 98 -13.71 -46.42 -16.71
#